data_AF-A0A820MBT2-F1
#
_entry.id   AF-A0A820MBT2-F1
#
_cell.length_a   1.000
_cell.length_b   1.000
_cell.length_c   1.000
_cell.angle_alpha   90.00
_cell.angle_beta   90.00
_cell.angle_gamma   90.00
#
_symmetry.space_group_name_H-M   'P 1'
#
loop_
_entity.id
_entity.type
_entity.pdbx_description
1 polymer ?
#
loop_
_entity_poly.entity_id
_entity_poly.type
_entity_poly.pdbx_seq_one_letter_code
_entity_poly.pdbx_strand_id
1 'polypeptide(L)'
;MDDVLWQSIHGSWGGDNLVRRFNNIAPTNTEESQEILYSEVEEAIRSLKKNQSAGPHGITAEILQAGGEQLEREIRKLFNKAWQEGTIPDEWGK
;
A
#
# COMPACT_ATOMS: atom_id res chain seq x y z
N MET A 1 38.25 -40.72 -7.55
CA MET A 1 37.05 -40.07 -8.12
C MET A 1 35.93 -40.42 -7.18
N ASP A 2 35.48 -39.41 -6.48
CA ASP A 2 35.18 -39.45 -5.06
C ASP A 2 33.75 -39.90 -4.77
N ASP A 3 33.60 -41.21 -4.59
CA ASP A 3 32.55 -41.81 -3.78
C ASP A 3 32.93 -41.72 -2.30
N VAL A 4 31.95 -41.54 -1.41
CA VAL A 4 32.07 -41.46 0.07
C VAL A 4 32.29 -40.04 0.66
N LEU A 5 31.31 -39.14 0.47
CA LEU A 5 31.12 -38.01 1.42
C LEU A 5 29.70 -37.40 1.44
N TRP A 6 28.63 -38.19 1.66
CA TRP A 6 27.28 -37.61 1.92
C TRP A 6 26.47 -38.27 3.04
N GLN A 7 27.06 -39.14 3.87
CA GLN A 7 26.30 -39.84 4.94
C GLN A 7 26.71 -39.49 6.37
N SER A 8 27.18 -38.26 6.66
CA SER A 8 27.59 -37.93 8.03
C SER A 8 27.38 -36.46 8.44
N ILE A 9 26.18 -35.90 8.19
CA ILE A 9 25.70 -34.72 8.94
C ILE A 9 24.21 -34.93 9.29
N HIS A 10 23.96 -35.20 10.57
CA HIS A 10 22.64 -35.37 11.17
C HIS A 10 21.80 -34.10 11.11
N GLY A 11 20.49 -34.26 10.92
CA GLY A 11 19.50 -33.24 11.27
C GLY A 11 18.12 -33.60 10.75
N SER A 12 17.29 -34.19 11.60
CA SER A 12 15.84 -34.25 11.40
C SER A 12 15.31 -32.81 11.28
N TRP A 13 14.99 -32.36 10.06
CA TRP A 13 14.33 -31.08 9.83
C TRP A 13 12.96 -31.36 9.23
N GLY A 14 11.96 -31.33 10.12
CA GLY A 14 10.57 -31.61 9.81
C GLY A 14 10.00 -30.67 8.75
N GLY A 15 9.78 -31.22 7.55
CA GLY A 15 8.95 -30.60 6.52
C GLY A 15 7.50 -30.37 6.98
N ASP A 16 7.08 -31.02 8.07
CA ASP A 16 5.74 -30.91 8.64
C ASP A 16 5.47 -29.58 9.35
N ASN A 17 6.51 -28.84 9.76
CA ASN A 17 6.35 -27.61 10.53
C ASN A 17 6.27 -26.35 9.64
N LEU A 18 6.83 -26.42 8.43
CA LEU A 18 6.74 -25.31 7.47
C LEU A 18 5.31 -25.18 6.92
N VAL A 19 4.72 -26.30 6.49
CA VAL A 19 3.35 -26.35 5.94
C VAL A 19 2.32 -25.87 6.98
N ARG A 20 2.50 -26.23 8.25
CA ARG A 20 1.63 -25.76 9.35
C ARG A 20 1.80 -24.28 9.65
N ARG A 21 3.02 -23.74 9.57
CA ARG A 21 3.25 -22.29 9.69
C ARG A 21 2.62 -21.52 8.53
N PHE A 22 2.69 -22.02 7.31
CA PHE A 22 2.06 -21.38 6.15
C PHE A 22 0.52 -21.35 6.25
N ASN A 23 -0.11 -22.44 6.67
CA ASN A 23 -1.58 -22.48 6.82
C ASN A 23 -2.11 -21.58 7.96
N ASN A 24 -1.27 -21.19 8.92
CA ASN A 24 -1.67 -20.36 10.06
C ASN A 24 -1.47 -18.85 9.83
N ILE A 25 -0.95 -18.45 8.66
CA ILE A 25 -0.85 -17.06 8.22
C ILE A 25 -2.00 -16.71 7.27
N ALA A 26 -2.89 -17.66 6.94
CA ALA A 26 -4.04 -17.40 6.09
C ALA A 26 -4.83 -16.23 6.73
N PRO A 27 -4.85 -15.04 6.11
CA PRO A 27 -5.64 -13.95 6.63
C PRO A 27 -7.08 -14.44 6.59
N THR A 28 -7.74 -14.44 7.74
CA THR A 28 -9.20 -14.51 7.77
C THR A 28 -9.67 -13.46 6.78
N ASN A 29 -10.37 -13.89 5.74
CA ASN A 29 -11.04 -13.03 4.76
C ASN A 29 -12.16 -12.26 5.46
N THR A 30 -11.80 -11.46 6.45
CA THR A 30 -12.49 -10.24 6.80
C THR A 30 -12.19 -9.36 5.61
N GLU A 31 -13.21 -9.10 4.81
CA GLU A 31 -13.15 -8.18 3.69
C GLU A 31 -12.81 -6.79 4.27
N GLU A 32 -11.52 -6.55 4.51
CA GLU A 32 -11.02 -5.26 4.96
C GLU A 32 -11.37 -4.29 3.84
N SER A 33 -12.26 -3.35 4.15
CA SER A 33 -12.85 -2.45 3.18
C SER A 33 -11.74 -1.87 2.30
N GLN A 34 -11.84 -2.09 0.99
CA GLN A 34 -10.91 -1.57 -0.02
C GLN A 34 -11.07 -0.04 -0.19
N GLU A 35 -11.39 0.67 0.90
CA GLU A 35 -11.61 2.10 0.94
C GLU A 35 -10.41 2.79 1.59
N ILE A 36 -9.98 3.87 0.95
CA ILE A 36 -8.97 4.77 1.47
C ILE A 36 -9.53 5.47 2.70
N LEU A 37 -8.83 5.32 3.83
CA LEU A 37 -9.18 5.88 5.12
C LEU A 37 -8.88 7.38 5.17
N TYR A 38 -9.57 8.08 6.06
CA TYR A 38 -9.33 9.50 6.27
C TYR A 38 -7.91 9.79 6.81
N SER A 39 -7.43 8.99 7.76
CA SER A 39 -6.08 9.14 8.31
C SER A 39 -4.99 8.98 7.25
N GLU A 40 -5.19 8.08 6.28
CA GLU A 40 -4.24 7.90 5.17
C GLU A 40 -4.16 9.15 4.30
N VAL A 41 -5.31 9.76 3.98
CA VAL A 41 -5.37 11.01 3.21
C VAL A 41 -4.76 12.17 3.98
N GLU A 42 -5.04 12.27 5.27
CA GLU A 42 -4.49 13.30 6.16
C GLU A 42 -2.96 13.19 6.24
N GLU A 43 -2.42 11.99 6.48
CA GLU A 43 -0.98 11.74 6.50
C GLU A 43 -0.31 12.00 5.14
N ALA A 44 -0.94 11.57 4.05
CA ALA A 44 -0.45 11.81 2.69
C ALA A 44 -0.32 13.31 2.40
N ILE A 45 -1.37 14.09 2.68
CA ILE A 45 -1.37 15.55 2.47
C ILE A 45 -0.32 16.22 3.35
N ARG A 46 -0.18 15.80 4.61
CA ARG A 46 0.85 16.31 5.53
C ARG A 46 2.27 16.01 5.05
N SER A 47 2.46 14.85 4.42
CA SER A 47 3.76 14.40 3.90
C SER A 47 4.20 15.10 2.62
N LEU A 48 3.30 15.84 1.94
CA LEU A 48 3.61 16.53 0.69
C LEU A 48 4.76 17.53 0.87
N LYS A 49 5.73 17.47 -0.05
CA LYS A 49 6.87 18.39 -0.06
C LYS A 49 6.43 19.78 -0.47
N LYS A 50 6.76 20.78 0.35
CA LYS A 50 6.51 22.21 0.09
C LYS A 50 7.45 22.77 -0.98
N ASN A 51 7.12 23.93 -1.53
CA ASN A 51 7.86 24.63 -2.58
C ASN A 51 8.08 23.79 -3.86
N GLN A 52 7.19 22.84 -4.13
CA GLN A 52 7.11 22.21 -5.44
C GLN A 52 6.33 23.13 -6.38
N SER A 53 6.74 23.18 -7.65
CA SER A 53 6.01 23.91 -8.67
C SER A 53 4.57 23.40 -8.74
N ALA A 54 3.61 24.32 -8.78
CA ALA A 54 2.23 23.96 -8.99
C ALA A 54 2.06 23.23 -10.34
N GLY A 55 1.18 22.24 -10.38
CA GLY A 55 0.79 21.61 -11.65
C GLY A 55 0.01 22.58 -12.55
N PRO A 56 -0.51 22.11 -13.70
CA PRO A 56 -1.25 22.93 -14.66
C PRO A 56 -2.42 23.72 -14.06
N HIS A 57 -3.00 23.23 -12.97
CA HIS A 57 -4.14 23.84 -12.28
C HIS A 57 -3.75 24.81 -11.16
N GLY A 58 -2.47 25.07 -10.92
CA GLY A 58 -2.03 26.05 -9.91
C GLY A 58 -2.20 25.59 -8.45
N ILE A 59 -2.53 24.32 -8.21
CA ILE A 59 -2.70 23.75 -6.86
C ILE A 59 -1.31 23.34 -6.34
N THR A 60 -0.88 23.96 -5.23
CA THR A 60 0.37 23.62 -4.53
C THR A 60 0.12 22.70 -3.34
N ALA A 61 1.18 22.07 -2.83
CA ALA A 61 1.13 21.29 -1.60
C ALA A 61 0.66 22.14 -0.40
N GLU A 62 1.03 23.41 -0.36
CA GLU A 62 0.64 24.36 0.68
C GLU A 62 -0.86 24.64 0.68
N ILE A 63 -1.49 24.72 -0.50
CA ILE A 63 -2.95 24.88 -0.61
C ILE A 63 -3.66 23.64 -0.08
N LEU A 64 -3.15 22.44 -0.42
CA LEU A 64 -3.71 21.18 0.08
C LEU A 64 -3.57 21.06 1.61
N GLN A 65 -2.40 21.41 2.14
CA GLN A 65 -2.13 21.40 3.58
C GLN A 65 -2.92 22.47 4.35
N ALA A 66 -3.26 23.60 3.73
CA ALA A 66 -4.06 24.66 4.34
C ALA A 66 -5.57 24.41 4.29
N GLY A 67 -6.05 23.52 3.41
CA GLY A 67 -7.47 23.29 3.19
C GLY A 67 -8.19 22.55 4.32
N GLY A 68 -7.44 21.85 5.18
CA GLY A 68 -7.94 21.17 6.38
C GLY A 68 -9.01 20.10 6.12
N GLU A 69 -9.76 19.78 7.16
CA GLU A 69 -10.63 18.60 7.24
C GLU A 69 -11.70 18.54 6.13
N GLN A 70 -12.24 19.69 5.70
CA GLN A 70 -13.23 19.74 4.62
C GLN A 70 -12.61 19.32 3.29
N LEU A 71 -11.43 19.84 2.96
CA LEU A 71 -10.74 19.49 1.73
C LEU A 71 -10.29 18.02 1.74
N GLU A 72 -9.73 17.57 2.86
CA GLU A 72 -9.30 16.18 3.05
C GLU A 72 -10.46 15.18 2.85
N ARG A 73 -11.66 15.50 3.32
CA ARG A 73 -12.87 14.69 3.09
C ARG A 73 -13.25 14.61 1.61
N GLU A 74 -13.21 15.72 0.89
CA GLU A 74 -13.55 15.73 -0.54
C GLU A 74 -12.49 14.99 -1.37
N ILE A 75 -11.20 15.13 -1.03
CA ILE A 75 -10.11 14.37 -1.66
C ILE A 75 -10.30 12.87 -1.44
N ARG A 76 -10.62 12.46 -0.20
CA ARG A 76 -10.90 11.05 0.12
C ARG A 76 -12.07 10.51 -0.69
N LYS A 77 -13.17 11.26 -0.80
CA LYS A 77 -14.34 10.86 -1.60
C LYS A 77 -13.95 10.68 -3.06
N LEU A 78 -13.18 11.62 -3.61
CA LEU A 78 -12.73 11.56 -5.00
C LEU A 78 -11.86 10.33 -5.26
N PHE A 79 -10.87 10.06 -4.42
CA PHE A 79 -9.98 8.91 -4.61
C PHE A 79 -10.70 7.58 -4.42
N ASN A 80 -11.58 7.46 -3.42
CA ASN A 80 -12.41 6.27 -3.27
C ASN A 80 -13.30 6.05 -4.48
N LYS A 81 -13.92 7.13 -5.00
CA LYS A 81 -14.73 7.03 -6.22
C LYS A 81 -13.89 6.55 -7.41
N ALA A 82 -12.72 7.14 -7.65
CA ALA A 82 -11.83 6.73 -8.73
C ALA A 82 -11.38 5.27 -8.60
N TRP A 83 -11.10 4.83 -7.36
CA TRP A 83 -10.74 3.45 -7.05
C TRP A 83 -11.89 2.46 -7.38
N GLN A 84 -13.10 2.77 -6.94
CA GLN A 84 -14.29 1.93 -7.19
C GLN A 84 -14.67 1.89 -8.68
N GLU A 85 -14.49 3.00 -9.40
CA GLU A 85 -14.76 3.09 -10.83
C GLU A 85 -13.62 2.54 -11.70
N GLY A 86 -12.48 2.17 -11.12
CA GLY A 86 -11.29 1.73 -11.85
C GLY A 86 -10.77 2.77 -12.84
N THR A 87 -10.99 4.06 -12.56
CA THR A 87 -10.69 5.15 -13.49
C THR A 87 -9.31 5.72 -13.20
N ILE A 88 -8.42 5.66 -14.20
CA ILE A 88 -7.09 6.26 -14.13
C ILE A 88 -7.11 7.54 -14.99
N PRO A 89 -6.57 8.68 -14.51
CA PRO A 89 -6.47 9.87 -15.32
C PRO A 89 -5.59 9.65 -16.56
N ASP A 90 -6.07 10.05 -17.74
CA ASP A 90 -5.29 10.03 -18.99
C ASP A 90 -3.95 10.77 -18.89
N GLU A 91 -3.85 11.72 -17.96
CA GLU A 91 -2.66 12.53 -17.71
C GLU A 91 -1.51 11.75 -17.06
N TRP A 92 -1.75 10.57 -16.49
CA TRP A 92 -0.72 9.79 -15.79
C TRP A 92 0.19 8.97 -16.72
N GLY A 93 -0.20 8.80 -17.99
CA GLY A 93 0.50 7.95 -18.97
C GLY A 93 1.26 8.70 -20.07
N LYS A 94 1.50 10.01 -19.91
CA LYS A 94 2.18 10.85 -20.89
C LYS A 94 3.56 11.31 -20.44
#